data_AF-A0A9D1FST1-F1
#
_entry.id   AF-A0A9D1FST1-F1
#
_cell.length_a   1.000
_cell.length_b   1.000
_cell.length_c   1.000
_cell.angle_alpha   90.00
_cell.angle_beta   90.00
_cell.angle_gamma   90.00
#
_symmetry.space_group_name_H-M   'P 1'
#
loop_
_entity.id
_entity.type
_entity.pdbx_description
1 polymer ?
#
loop_
_entity_poly.entity_id
_entity_poly.type
_entity_poly.pdbx_seq_one_letter_code
_entity_poly.pdbx_strand_id
1 'polypeptide(L)'
;MTEGFIAFLASLAAGLLSALGLGGGGILVLYLTLVQGMDQAQAGGINLLFFLPAAAVAVVLHLRRGRIDWKMALRCLPFGVLFALLGSWLAHLMDGVLLSKGFAVLVLLMGLRELLGKSREQRKR
;
A
#
# COMPACT_ATOMS: atom_id res chain seq x y z
N MET A 1 26.06 8.64 -5.25
CA MET A 1 25.82 8.80 -3.79
C MET A 1 24.54 9.59 -3.48
N THR A 2 24.14 10.54 -4.33
CA THR A 2 22.90 11.33 -4.18
C THR A 2 21.61 10.53 -4.37
N GLU A 3 21.58 9.58 -5.29
CA GLU A 3 20.38 8.80 -5.65
C GLU A 3 19.86 7.94 -4.49
N GLY A 4 20.77 7.26 -3.77
CA GLY A 4 20.41 6.42 -2.62
C GLY A 4 19.92 7.25 -1.42
N PHE A 5 20.40 8.48 -1.27
CA PHE A 5 19.95 9.37 -0.20
C PHE A 5 18.52 9.88 -0.43
N ILE A 6 18.17 10.20 -1.68
CA ILE A 6 16.80 10.60 -2.04
C ILE A 6 15.84 9.42 -1.87
N ALA A 7 16.23 8.21 -2.28
CA ALA A 7 15.42 7.01 -2.10
C ALA A 7 15.18 6.68 -0.61
N PHE A 8 16.20 6.89 0.22
CA PHE A 8 16.08 6.75 1.68
C PHE A 8 15.09 7.77 2.28
N LEU A 9 15.20 9.05 1.91
CA LEU A 9 14.28 10.07 2.38
C LEU A 9 12.84 9.84 1.92
N ALA A 10 12.65 9.42 0.66
CA ALA A 10 11.33 9.13 0.11
C ALA A 10 10.68 7.94 0.82
N SER A 11 11.42 6.85 1.06
CA SER A 11 10.92 5.69 1.80
C SER A 11 10.65 6.01 3.28
N LEU A 12 11.46 6.85 3.91
CA LEU A 12 11.23 7.32 5.28
C LEU A 12 9.97 8.19 5.39
N ALA A 13 9.76 9.12 4.45
CA ALA A 13 8.54 9.92 4.37
C ALA A 13 7.30 9.07 4.10
N ALA A 14 7.39 8.11 3.16
CA ALA A 14 6.32 7.16 2.90
C ALA A 14 5.99 6.32 4.15
N GLY A 15 7.00 5.84 4.88
CA GLY A 15 6.82 5.12 6.15
C GLY A 15 6.10 5.96 7.21
N LEU A 16 6.51 7.21 7.40
CA LEU A 16 5.88 8.14 8.34
C LEU A 16 4.41 8.40 7.98
N LEU A 17 4.11 8.67 6.71
CA LEU A 17 2.73 8.89 6.24
C LEU A 17 1.87 7.64 6.41
N SER A 18 2.46 6.45 6.20
CA SER A 18 1.79 5.17 6.50
C SER A 18 1.47 5.02 7.99
N ALA A 19 2.39 5.40 8.88
CA ALA A 19 2.18 5.36 10.32
C ALA A 19 1.10 6.35 10.81
N LEU A 20 0.89 7.46 10.08
CA LEU A 20 -0.20 8.41 10.32
C LEU A 20 -1.57 7.89 9.84
N GLY A 21 -1.63 6.71 9.22
CA GLY A 21 -2.87 6.10 8.75
C GLY A 21 -3.32 6.56 7.35
N LEU A 22 -2.53 7.37 6.66
CA LEU A 22 -2.82 7.86 5.29
C LEU A 22 -2.51 6.82 4.21
N GLY A 23 -1.77 5.75 4.54
CA GLY A 23 -1.38 4.71 3.59
C GLY A 23 -0.22 5.17 2.69
N GLY A 24 1.01 5.07 3.19
CA GLY A 24 2.22 5.53 2.49
C GLY A 24 2.60 4.73 1.25
N GLY A 25 1.92 3.62 0.99
CA GLY A 25 2.25 2.71 -0.09
C GLY A 25 2.07 3.28 -1.48
N GLY A 26 0.98 4.01 -1.69
CA GLY A 26 0.72 4.66 -2.97
C GLY A 26 1.81 5.69 -3.30
N ILE A 27 2.30 6.41 -2.29
CA ILE A 27 3.34 7.43 -2.44
C ILE A 27 4.68 6.79 -2.83
N LEU A 28 5.03 5.65 -2.22
CA LEU A 28 6.25 4.92 -2.58
C LEU A 28 6.20 4.40 -4.02
N VAL A 29 5.05 3.86 -4.45
CA VAL A 29 4.86 3.43 -5.84
C VAL A 29 5.01 4.61 -6.80
N LEU A 30 4.37 5.75 -6.51
CA LEU A 30 4.49 6.95 -7.34
C LEU A 30 5.94 7.46 -7.45
N TYR A 31 6.71 7.42 -6.35
CA TYR A 31 8.12 7.77 -6.38
C TYR A 31 8.92 6.83 -7.28
N LEU A 32 8.73 5.51 -7.14
CA LEU A 32 9.45 4.51 -7.93
C LEU A 32 9.10 4.60 -9.43
N THR A 33 7.86 4.94 -9.78
CA THR A 33 7.43 5.00 -11.18
C THR A 33 7.76 6.35 -11.83
N LEU A 34 7.54 7.47 -11.13
CA LEU A 34 7.70 8.81 -11.71
C LEU A 34 9.14 9.34 -11.60
N VAL A 35 9.88 8.97 -10.54
CA VAL A 35 11.24 9.45 -10.31
C VAL A 35 12.27 8.45 -10.80
N GLN A 36 12.09 7.17 -10.46
CA GLN A 36 13.02 6.10 -10.84
C GLN A 36 12.69 5.45 -12.19
N GLY A 37 11.53 5.75 -12.79
CA GLY A 37 11.12 5.18 -14.08
C GLY A 37 10.91 3.66 -14.06
N MET A 38 10.71 3.06 -12.89
CA MET A 38 10.50 1.62 -12.77
C MET A 38 9.15 1.20 -13.33
N ASP A 39 9.10 -0.04 -13.84
CA ASP A 39 7.85 -0.65 -14.26
C ASP A 39 6.87 -0.79 -13.08
N GLN A 40 5.58 -0.66 -13.37
CA GLN A 40 4.52 -0.68 -12.37
C GLN A 40 4.51 -1.98 -11.54
N ALA A 41 4.77 -3.13 -12.16
CA ALA A 41 4.81 -4.41 -11.47
C ALA A 41 5.98 -4.47 -10.48
N GLN A 42 7.15 -3.96 -10.88
CA GLN A 42 8.34 -3.89 -10.03
C GLN A 42 8.12 -2.92 -8.86
N ALA A 43 7.59 -1.74 -9.12
CA ALA A 43 7.29 -0.74 -8.09
C ALA A 43 6.26 -1.25 -7.06
N GLY A 44 5.21 -1.95 -7.52
CA GLY A 44 4.23 -2.61 -6.66
C GLY A 44 4.84 -3.69 -5.78
N GLY A 45 5.76 -4.50 -6.33
CA GLY A 45 6.50 -5.52 -5.57
C GLY A 45 7.40 -4.94 -4.48
N ILE A 46 8.17 -3.90 -4.81
CA ILE A 46 9.04 -3.21 -3.84
C ILE A 46 8.19 -2.59 -2.72
N ASN A 47 7.07 -1.96 -3.07
CA ASN A 47 6.14 -1.43 -2.08
C ASN A 47 5.60 -2.52 -1.14
N LEU A 48 5.26 -3.70 -1.66
CA LEU A 48 4.79 -4.81 -0.83
C LEU A 48 5.89 -5.30 0.15
N LEU A 49 7.13 -5.37 -0.32
CA LEU A 49 8.28 -5.72 0.50
C LEU A 49 8.51 -4.68 1.61
N PHE A 50 8.29 -3.39 1.32
CA PHE A 50 8.35 -2.32 2.30
C PHE A 50 7.26 -2.44 3.38
N PHE A 51 6.07 -2.94 3.02
CA PHE A 51 4.99 -3.19 3.99
C PHE A 51 5.23 -4.39 4.90
N LEU A 52 6.00 -5.40 4.46
CA LEU A 52 6.23 -6.63 5.24
C LEU A 52 6.70 -6.39 6.68
N PRO A 53 7.77 -5.61 6.95
CA PRO A 53 8.21 -5.34 8.32
C PRO A 53 7.16 -4.57 9.13
N ALA A 54 6.49 -3.60 8.51
CA ALA A 54 5.42 -2.83 9.18
C ALA A 54 4.23 -3.74 9.56
N ALA A 55 3.83 -4.64 8.65
CA ALA A 55 2.80 -5.63 8.89
C ALA A 55 3.20 -6.61 10.00
N ALA A 56 4.45 -7.08 10.02
CA ALA A 56 4.96 -7.95 11.08
C ALA A 56 4.87 -7.28 12.45
N VAL A 57 5.33 -6.03 12.57
CA VAL A 57 5.23 -5.25 13.80
C VAL A 57 3.77 -5.02 14.20
N ALA A 58 2.90 -4.67 13.24
CA ALA A 58 1.48 -4.47 13.49
C ALA A 58 0.81 -5.74 14.03
N VAL A 59 1.12 -6.90 13.45
CA VAL A 59 0.62 -8.21 13.89
C VAL A 59 1.12 -8.51 15.31
N VAL A 60 2.42 -8.39 15.59
CA VAL A 60 2.98 -8.63 16.93
C VAL A 60 2.35 -7.73 17.99
N LEU A 61 2.14 -6.45 17.69
CA LEU A 61 1.49 -5.50 18.60
C LEU A 61 0.02 -5.87 18.86
N HIS A 62 -0.70 -6.31 17.84
CA HIS A 62 -2.10 -6.75 17.99
C HIS A 62 -2.20 -8.06 18.78
N LEU A 63 -1.27 -9.01 18.56
CA LEU A 63 -1.19 -10.25 19.34
C LEU A 63 -0.97 -9.92 20.82
N ARG A 64 0.00 -9.04 21.13
CA ARG A 64 0.31 -8.64 22.51
C ARG A 64 -0.84 -7.92 23.21
N ARG A 65 -1.72 -7.24 22.46
CA ARG A 65 -2.89 -6.53 23.01
C ARG A 65 -4.10 -7.46 23.23
N GLY A 66 -4.04 -8.73 22.83
CA GLY A 66 -5.10 -9.71 23.07
C GLY A 66 -6.43 -9.43 22.34
N ARG A 67 -6.45 -8.50 21.37
CA ARG A 67 -7.66 -8.08 20.64
C ARG A 67 -7.82 -8.76 19.28
N ILE A 68 -7.17 -9.90 19.08
CA ILE A 68 -7.29 -10.64 17.83
C ILE A 68 -8.46 -11.59 17.94
N ASP A 69 -9.50 -11.30 17.16
CA ASP A 69 -10.58 -12.25 16.96
C ASP A 69 -10.13 -13.34 15.99
N TRP A 70 -9.51 -14.38 16.56
CA TRP A 70 -8.92 -15.49 15.81
C TRP A 70 -9.93 -16.18 14.89
N LYS A 71 -11.22 -16.18 15.25
CA LYS A 71 -12.28 -16.75 14.41
C LYS A 71 -12.45 -15.95 13.12
N MET A 72 -12.42 -14.62 13.23
CA MET A 72 -12.54 -13.73 12.07
C MET A 72 -11.25 -13.75 11.24
N ALA A 73 -10.08 -13.71 11.90
CA ALA A 73 -8.78 -13.81 11.23
C ALA A 73 -8.66 -15.10 10.40
N LEU A 74 -9.00 -16.25 10.99
CA LEU A 74 -8.90 -17.55 10.31
C LEU A 74 -9.91 -17.69 9.16
N ARG A 75 -11.08 -17.05 9.27
CA ARG A 75 -12.06 -17.01 8.17
C ARG A 75 -11.60 -16.09 7.04
N CYS A 76 -11.00 -14.95 7.34
CA CYS A 76 -10.52 -13.99 6.34
C CYS A 76 -9.22 -14.42 5.66
N LEU A 77 -8.35 -15.17 6.36
CA LEU A 77 -7.05 -15.62 5.84
C LEU A 77 -7.14 -16.33 4.47
N PRO A 78 -7.97 -17.38 4.27
CA PRO A 78 -8.04 -18.08 2.99
C PRO A 78 -8.55 -17.18 1.86
N PHE A 79 -9.52 -16.30 2.12
CA PHE A 79 -9.98 -15.34 1.12
C PHE A 79 -8.88 -14.33 0.78
N GLY A 80 -8.18 -13.78 1.79
CA GLY A 80 -7.08 -12.85 1.58
C GLY A 80 -5.97 -13.45 0.73
N VAL A 81 -5.57 -14.69 1.03
CA VAL A 81 -4.57 -15.43 0.24
C VAL A 81 -5.07 -15.70 -1.17
N LEU A 82 -6.32 -16.17 -1.33
CA LEU A 82 -6.89 -16.48 -2.63
C LEU A 82 -6.96 -15.23 -3.52
N PHE A 83 -7.48 -14.10 -3.00
CA PHE A 83 -7.56 -12.85 -3.75
C PHE A 83 -6.18 -12.23 -4.02
N ALA A 84 -5.22 -12.38 -3.11
CA ALA A 84 -3.84 -11.93 -3.34
C ALA A 84 -3.19 -12.72 -4.48
N LEU A 85 -3.36 -14.05 -4.52
CA LEU A 85 -2.86 -14.90 -5.61
C LEU A 85 -3.55 -14.59 -6.94
N LEU A 86 -4.87 -14.49 -6.94
CA LEU A 86 -5.63 -14.11 -8.14
C LEU A 86 -5.25 -12.72 -8.65
N GLY A 87 -5.10 -11.75 -7.74
CA GLY A 87 -4.68 -10.40 -8.08
C GLY A 87 -3.27 -10.33 -8.64
N SER A 88 -2.32 -11.07 -8.04
CA SER A 88 -0.95 -11.18 -8.54
C SER A 88 -0.90 -11.86 -9.90
N TRP A 89 -1.67 -12.93 -10.09
CA TRP A 89 -1.74 -13.61 -11.38
C TRP A 89 -2.34 -12.71 -12.45
N LEU A 90 -3.47 -12.04 -12.16
CA LEU A 90 -4.09 -11.10 -13.08
C LEU A 90 -3.15 -9.94 -13.43
N ALA A 91 -2.41 -9.40 -12.46
CA ALA A 91 -1.41 -8.35 -12.68
C ALA A 91 -0.28 -8.80 -13.62
N HIS A 92 0.10 -10.09 -13.59
CA HIS A 92 1.08 -10.66 -14.51
C HIS A 92 0.57 -10.82 -15.96
N LEU A 93 -0.76 -10.98 -16.15
CA LEU A 93 -1.35 -11.05 -17.50
C LEU A 93 -1.56 -9.67 -18.13
N MET A 94 -1.52 -8.59 -17.34
CA MET A 94 -1.74 -7.24 -17.84
C MET A 94 -0.45 -6.63 -18.38
N ASP A 95 -0.56 -5.94 -19.52
CA ASP A 95 0.54 -5.15 -20.06
C ASP A 95 0.90 -4.01 -19.10
N GLY A 96 2.19 -3.70 -18.93
CA GLY A 96 2.69 -2.75 -17.93
C GLY A 96 2.06 -1.35 -18.09
N VAL A 97 1.77 -0.96 -19.33
CA VAL A 97 1.07 0.29 -19.66
C VAL A 97 -0.37 0.30 -19.14
N LEU A 98 -1.06 -0.83 -19.24
CA LEU A 98 -2.45 -0.96 -18.80
C LEU A 98 -2.52 -0.98 -17.26
N LEU A 99 -1.55 -1.64 -16.62
CA LEU A 99 -1.43 -1.68 -15.16
C LEU A 99 -1.12 -0.29 -14.59
N SER A 100 -0.20 0.45 -15.21
CA SER A 100 0.13 1.83 -14.81
C SER A 100 -1.04 2.78 -14.98
N LYS A 101 -1.77 2.71 -16.11
CA LYS A 101 -3.01 3.50 -16.31
C LYS A 101 -4.08 3.18 -15.29
N GLY A 102 -4.31 1.89 -14.99
CA GLY A 102 -5.27 1.46 -13.98
C GLY A 102 -4.93 2.01 -12.58
N PHE A 103 -3.66 1.93 -12.20
CA PHE A 103 -3.18 2.50 -10.94
C PHE A 103 -3.32 4.03 -10.89
N ALA A 104 -2.95 4.74 -11.96
CA ALA A 104 -3.07 6.18 -12.04
C ALA A 104 -4.54 6.65 -11.89
N VAL A 105 -5.47 5.96 -12.55
CA VAL A 105 -6.91 6.23 -12.41
C VAL A 105 -7.38 5.98 -10.98
N LEU A 106 -6.96 4.88 -10.34
CA LEU A 106 -7.31 4.60 -8.94
C LEU A 106 -6.80 5.69 -7.99
N VAL A 107 -5.55 6.11 -8.15
CA VAL A 107 -4.94 7.17 -7.34
C VAL A 107 -5.67 8.50 -7.55
N LEU A 108 -5.98 8.86 -8.79
CA LEU A 108 -6.75 10.07 -9.09
C LEU A 108 -8.15 10.02 -8.49
N LEU A 109 -8.84 8.89 -8.59
CA LEU A 109 -10.17 8.71 -8.01
C LEU A 109 -10.13 8.78 -6.48
N MET A 110 -9.12 8.16 -5.84
CA MET A 110 -8.92 8.27 -4.39
C MET A 110 -8.63 9.71 -3.97
N GLY A 111 -7.70 10.39 -4.66
CA GLY A 111 -7.39 11.80 -4.39
C GLY A 111 -8.59 12.71 -4.58
N LEU A 112 -9.36 12.51 -5.65
CA LEU A 112 -10.58 13.29 -5.90
C LEU A 112 -11.66 12.99 -4.87
N ARG A 113 -11.85 11.73 -4.46
CA ARG A 113 -12.78 11.35 -3.39
C ARG A 113 -12.38 11.94 -2.04
N GLU A 114 -11.10 12.02 -1.74
CA GLU A 114 -10.61 12.62 -0.49
C GLU A 114 -10.77 14.15 -0.49
N LEU A 115 -10.52 14.80 -1.64
CA LEU A 115 -10.69 16.25 -1.81
C LEU A 115 -12.16 16.69 -1.84
N LEU A 116 -13.04 15.92 -2.49
CA LEU A 116 -14.47 16.21 -2.61
C LEU A 116 -15.28 15.60 -1.45
N GLY A 117 -14.73 14.61 -0.76
CA GLY A 117 -15.28 13.99 0.42
C GLY A 117 -15.31 15.00 1.55
N LYS A 118 -16.43 15.70 1.70
CA LYS A 118 -16.74 16.52 2.88
C LYS A 118 -16.32 15.75 4.12
N SER A 119 -15.37 16.33 4.88
CA SER A 119 -14.94 15.86 6.20
C SER A 119 -16.16 15.63 7.11
N ARG A 120 -16.70 14.41 7.06
CA ARG A 120 -17.78 13.91 7.89
C ARG A 120 -17.33 12.54 8.35
N GLU A 121 -16.41 12.47 9.32
CA GLU A 121 -16.35 11.40 10.33
C GLU A 121 -15.15 11.59 11.30
N GLN A 122 -14.96 12.78 11.90
CA GLN A 122 -14.02 12.94 13.03
C GLN A 122 -14.73 13.30 14.35
N ARG A 123 -16.07 13.28 14.39
CA ARG A 123 -16.86 13.72 15.54
C ARG A 123 -17.79 12.63 16.08
N LYS A 124 -17.23 11.47 16.49
CA LYS A 124 -17.91 10.53 17.40
C LYS A 124 -16.95 9.46 17.95
N ARG A 125 -16.00 9.86 18.78
CA ARG A 125 -15.52 9.04 19.91
C ARG A 125 -15.16 9.95 21.07
#